data_AF-A0A4S3J5D3-F1
#
_entry.id   AF-A0A4S3J5D3-F1
#
_cell.length_a   1.000
_cell.length_b   1.000
_cell.length_c   1.000
_cell.angle_alpha   90.00
_cell.angle_beta   90.00
_cell.angle_gamma   90.00
#
_symmetry.space_group_name_H-M   'P 1'
#
loop_
_entity.id
_entity.type
_entity.pdbx_description
1 polymer ?
#
loop_
_entity_poly.entity_id
_entity_poly.type
_entity_poly.pdbx_seq_one_letter_code
_entity_poly.pdbx_strand_id
1 'polypeptide(L)' 'MPVYCEEIMTALDECHARGFLHKALGNCNDIKRDVNKCLSEERYVRAKRNRDQARENRRRIEKIWADEKLLEQGEK' A
#
# COMPACT_ATOMS: atom_id res chain seq x y z
N MET A 1 2.58 -4.63 8.25
CA MET A 1 1.19 -4.23 8.51
C MET A 1 1.22 -3.39 9.77
N PRO A 2 0.61 -2.20 9.81
CA PRO A 2 0.46 -1.43 11.03
C PRO A 2 -0.40 -2.22 12.02
N VAL A 3 -0.02 -2.16 13.30
CA VAL A 3 -0.68 -2.85 14.43
C VAL A 3 -2.19 -2.56 14.46
N TYR A 4 -2.60 -1.36 14.04
CA TYR A 4 -4.00 -0.95 14.01
C TYR A 4 -4.91 -1.77 13.09
N CYS A 5 -4.44 -2.22 11.91
CA CYS A 5 -5.31 -3.04 11.05
C CYS A 5 -5.48 -4.46 11.62
N GLU A 6 -4.53 -4.94 12.42
CA GLU A 6 -4.59 -6.24 13.08
C GLU A 6 -5.76 -6.29 14.08
N GLU A 7 -5.91 -5.25 14.90
CA GLU A 7 -6.98 -5.15 15.91
C GLU A 7 -8.38 -5.23 15.27
N ILE A 8 -8.59 -4.55 14.15
CA ILE A 8 -9.88 -4.56 13.43
C ILE A 8 -10.13 -5.93 12.78
N MET A 9 -9.07 -6.60 12.30
CA MET A 9 -9.17 -7.96 11.77
C MET A 9 -9.52 -8.96 12.87
N THR A 10 -8.90 -8.85 14.05
CA THR A 10 -9.26 -9.66 15.22
C THR A 10 -10.72 -9.45 15.61
N ALA A 11 -11.20 -8.20 15.63
CA ALA A 11 -12.61 -7.91 15.91
C ALA A 11 -13.57 -8.55 14.87
N LEU A 12 -13.16 -8.59 13.60
CA LEU A 12 -13.93 -9.26 12.54
C LEU A 12 -13.95 -10.78 12.74
N ASP A 13 -12.82 -11.36 13.13
CA ASP A 13 -12.69 -12.79 13.40
C ASP A 13 -13.51 -13.21 14.62
N GLU A 14 -13.50 -12.41 15.69
CA GLU A 14 -14.38 -12.60 16.85
C GLU A 14 -15.87 -12.52 16.46
N CYS A 15 -16.24 -11.60 15.56
CA CYS A 15 -17.60 -11.52 15.05
C CYS A 15 -17.98 -12.77 14.23
N HIS A 16 -17.08 -13.27 13.40
CA HIS A 16 -17.29 -14.51 12.65
C HIS A 16 -17.35 -15.75 13.57
N ALA A 17 -16.61 -15.75 14.68
CA ALA A 17 -16.62 -16.83 15.67
C ALA A 17 -17.98 -16.98 16.39
N ARG A 18 -18.86 -15.98 16.34
CA ARG A 18 -20.24 -16.06 16.87
C ARG A 18 -21.14 -17.02 16.11
N GLY A 19 -20.74 -17.45 14.90
CA GLY A 19 -21.41 -18.49 14.14
C GLY A 19 -21.61 -18.14 12.67
N PHE A 20 -21.75 -19.19 11.86
CA PHE A 20 -21.86 -19.07 10.40
C PHE A 20 -23.03 -18.19 9.95
N LEU A 21 -24.20 -18.29 10.59
CA LEU A 21 -25.36 -17.46 10.24
C LEU A 21 -25.11 -15.96 10.50
N HIS A 22 -24.36 -15.62 11.56
CA HIS A 22 -24.01 -14.23 11.87
C HIS A 22 -23.13 -13.62 10.78
N LYS A 23 -22.19 -14.41 10.25
CA LYS A 23 -21.35 -14.05 9.09
C LYS A 23 -22.17 -13.96 7.80
N ALA A 24 -22.99 -14.97 7.52
CA ALA A 24 -23.71 -15.09 6.25
C ALA A 24 -24.82 -14.04 6.08
N LEU A 25 -25.49 -13.66 7.16
CA LEU A 25 -26.56 -12.65 7.15
C LEU A 25 -26.02 -11.21 7.17
N GLY A 26 -24.71 -11.03 7.30
CA GLY A 26 -24.08 -9.71 7.23
C GLY A 26 -24.04 -8.95 8.56
N ASN A 27 -24.21 -9.63 9.69
CA ASN A 27 -24.19 -8.98 11.01
C ASN A 27 -22.79 -8.45 11.40
N CYS A 28 -21.73 -8.84 10.67
CA CYS A 28 -20.36 -8.36 10.85
C CYS A 28 -19.95 -7.29 9.81
N ASN A 29 -20.90 -6.75 9.02
CA ASN A 29 -20.58 -5.88 7.90
C ASN A 29 -19.93 -4.56 8.29
N ASP A 30 -20.26 -3.99 9.44
CA ASP A 30 -19.69 -2.70 9.87
C ASP A 30 -18.19 -2.86 10.20
N ILE A 31 -17.84 -3.90 10.96
CA ILE A 31 -16.44 -4.25 11.24
C ILE A 31 -15.69 -4.55 9.93
N LYS A 32 -16.34 -5.25 8.99
CA LYS A 32 -15.77 -5.49 7.66
C LYS A 32 -15.51 -4.20 6.88
N ARG A 33 -16.36 -3.17 7.00
CA ARG A 33 -16.10 -1.86 6.38
C ARG A 33 -14.86 -1.20 6.97
N ASP A 34 -14.66 -1.34 8.27
CA ASP A 34 -13.48 -0.80 8.95
C ASP A 34 -12.19 -1.50 8.50
N VAL A 35 -12.21 -2.84 8.36
CA VAL A 35 -11.09 -3.60 7.79
C VAL A 35 -10.77 -3.10 6.37
N ASN A 36 -11.80 -2.97 5.53
CA ASN A 36 -11.63 -2.49 4.15
C ASN A 36 -11.02 -1.10 4.11
N LYS A 37 -11.48 -0.18 4.96
CA LYS A 37 -10.94 1.17 5.07
C LYS A 37 -9.46 1.12 5.45
N CYS A 38 -9.11 0.37 6.50
CA CYS A 38 -7.72 0.23 6.96
C CYS A 38 -6.79 -0.28 5.86
N LEU A 39 -7.15 -1.38 5.21
CA LEU A 39 -6.34 -2.00 4.15
C LEU A 39 -6.26 -1.12 2.89
N SER A 40 -7.31 -0.35 2.59
CA SER A 40 -7.30 0.59 1.46
C SER A 40 -6.29 1.73 1.66
N GLU A 41 -6.19 2.26 2.88
CA GLU A 41 -5.21 3.29 3.25
C GLU A 41 -3.79 2.74 3.19
N GLU A 42 -3.56 1.53 3.71
CA GLU A 42 -2.27 0.86 3.57
C GLU A 42 -1.85 0.69 2.11
N ARG A 43 -2.79 0.23 1.27
CA ARG A 43 -2.56 0.07 -0.16
C ARG A 43 -2.19 1.41 -0.80
N TYR A 44 -2.88 2.49 -0.42
CA TYR A 44 -2.58 3.83 -0.92
C TYR A 44 -1.17 4.29 -0.52
N VAL A 45 -0.77 4.11 0.74
CA VAL A 45 0.56 4.47 1.24
C VAL A 45 1.65 3.68 0.50
N ARG A 46 1.48 2.37 0.32
CA ARG A 46 2.43 1.54 -0.44
C ARG A 46 2.51 1.98 -1.89
N ALA A 47 1.37 2.22 -2.54
CA ALA A 47 1.33 2.71 -3.92
C ALA A 47 2.01 4.08 -4.07
N LYS A 48 1.84 4.98 -3.09
CA LYS A 48 2.55 6.26 -3.05
C LYS A 48 4.07 6.06 -2.96
N ARG A 49 4.56 5.28 -1.99
CA ARG A 49 5.99 4.99 -1.84
C ARG A 49 6.61 4.40 -3.11
N ASN A 50 5.93 3.44 -3.73
CA ASN A 50 6.40 2.82 -4.97
C ASN A 50 6.48 3.84 -6.12
N ARG A 51 5.48 4.73 -6.24
CA ARG A 51 5.48 5.81 -7.24
C ARG A 51 6.60 6.80 -7.00
N ASP A 52 6.83 7.20 -5.74
CA ASP A 52 7.88 8.15 -5.37
C ASP A 52 9.26 7.56 -5.66
N GLN A 53 9.50 6.31 -5.26
CA GLN A 53 10.75 5.60 -5.55
C GLN A 53 10.99 5.40 -7.05
N ALA A 54 9.95 5.06 -7.82
CA ALA A 54 10.07 4.95 -9.27
C ALA A 54 10.43 6.30 -9.93
N ARG A 55 9.84 7.41 -9.47
CA ARG A 55 10.17 8.76 -9.94
C ARG A 55 11.61 9.14 -9.59
N GLU A 56 12.06 8.85 -8.38
CA GLU A 56 13.42 9.10 -7.94
C GLU A 56 14.44 8.31 -8.77
N ASN A 57 14.21 7.01 -8.95
CA ASN A 57 15.05 6.16 -9.78
C ASN A 57 15.13 6.65 -11.22
N ARG A 58 14.00 7.06 -11.80
CA ARG A 58 13.96 7.64 -13.16
C ARG A 58 14.80 8.91 -13.24
N ARG A 59 14.65 9.85 -12.30
CA ARG A 59 15.44 11.09 -12.25
C ARG A 59 16.94 10.80 -12.11
N ARG A 60 17.30 9.82 -11.29
CA ARG A 60 18.70 9.41 -11.10
C ARG A 60 19.31 8.88 -12.40
N ILE A 61 18.60 7.98 -13.10
CA ILE A 61 19.06 7.42 -14.38
C ILE A 61 19.16 8.51 -15.44
N GLU A 62 18.16 9.37 -15.55
CA GLU A 62 18.17 10.50 -16.50
C GLU A 62 19.35 11.44 -16.27
N LYS A 63 19.69 11.72 -15.00
CA LYS A 63 20.86 12.52 -14.65
C LYS A 63 22.16 11.83 -15.06
N ILE A 64 22.32 10.55 -14.74
CA ILE A 64 23.52 9.78 -15.12
C ILE A 64 23.72 9.81 -16.64
N TRP A 65 22.66 9.54 -17.42
CA TRP A 65 22.75 9.57 -18.87
C TRP A 65 23.01 10.97 -19.45
N ALA A 66 22.52 12.02 -18.80
CA ALA A 66 22.83 13.39 -19.21
C ALA A 66 24.30 13.74 -18.92
N ASP A 67 24.79 13.37 -17.74
CA ASP A 67 26.18 13.60 -17.32
C ASP A 67 27.15 12.81 -18.24
N GLU A 68 26.85 11.54 -18.55
CA GLU A 68 27.62 10.72 -19.51
C GLU A 68 27.71 11.37 -20.89
N LYS A 69 26.58 11.85 -21.44
CA LYS A 69 26.57 12.55 -22.74
C LYS A 69 27.38 13.83 -22.75
N LEU A 70 27.42 14.56 -21.64
CA LEU A 70 28.22 15.78 -21.52
C LEU A 70 29.72 15.47 -21.50
N LEU A 71 30.12 14.40 -20.81
CA LEU A 71 31.51 13.93 -20.80
C LEU A 71 31.97 13.50 -22.21
N GLU A 72 31.15 12.70 -22.92
CA GLU A 72 31.45 12.28 -24.31
C GLU A 72 31.59 13.46 -25.29
N GLN A 73 30.91 14.58 -25.04
CA GLN A 73 30.99 15.79 -25.86
C GLN A 73 32.22 16.65 -25.54
N GLY A 74 32.74 16.60 -24.32
CA GLY A 74 33.93 17.34 -23.90
C GLY A 74 35.27 16.64 -24.24
N GLU A 75 35.24 15.35 -24.51
CA GLU A 75 36.41 14.56 -24.96
C GLU A 75 36.63 14.60 -26.49
N LYS A 76 35.74 15.26 -27.25
CA LYS A 76 35.87 15.49 -28.70
C LYS A 76 36.32 16.90 -29.02
#